data_AF-A0A0S4S408-F1
#
_entry.id   AF-A0A0S4S408-F1
#
_cell.length_a   1.000
_cell.length_b   1.000
_cell.length_c   1.000
_cell.angle_alpha   90.00
_cell.angle_beta   90.00
_cell.angle_gamma   90.00
#
_symmetry.space_group_name_H-M   'P 1'
#
loop_
_entity.id
_entity.type
_entity.pdbx_description
1 polymer ?
#
loop_
_entity_poly.entity_id
_entity_poly.type
_entity_poly.pdbx_seq_one_letter_code
_entity_poly.pdbx_strand_id
1 'polypeptide(L)'
;MNISSLSSNTFQIQINQKLPKIEVNFAQTEQIKQDENTDRFGRKIEYYDYYAGSYGDINIVQKYETKTQTKEEALDEFIARQTNSILGGAFYNSTFGVSDIRGISEVREHTITIEDFEYPTFDSGYFFDNNYYQYGKIPQEYYLNSYANSNLIDTKFGKAELFLDLAGDNDRLGVGSFSSNSQLFRFDSDGNGFVDKNDTYFDKLKIRAYDKDGNEIIKKLSEVVDSINLKDFIDTKSNAIKKLEAQKDNYGTIEAYENSLQSLKDYNPYSIFKAEVRYESMNENDIKELSKLANEDGWIDINLNLGTFDLGLLGIAYAKQGVDGNYRLEELSSWIEGNTTNFGAKNVYDPVTKKVSWLDSDKNSYQNQQYTRFINLYNDYMSELKNRDDYINEFDDEAKAKYQNVKSSVMLSIEREFSSATGLNFTIDNLQKVKDSFEKDRANTANMLKDTDALTAIKINKNGTFTLKFNSGREINVDKLYKDSGKAFDVELNLNAEFMSEEELNQNLDLSVSVAKVKDEITGEVQTKSLKDLGVQIIKKLTNGKFALQTNDGRNIIVDQIYTKLNNQEKSQNSELNLINDKDIFYPKPLRIWA
;
A
#
# COMPACT_ATOMS: atom_id res chain seq x y z
N MET A 1 -40.64 -64.86 6.10
CA MET A 1 -39.60 -65.92 6.09
C MET A 1 -38.85 -65.78 4.77
N ASN A 2 -37.51 -65.89 4.76
CA ASN A 2 -36.71 -65.42 3.62
C ASN A 2 -36.37 -66.54 2.61
N ILE A 3 -37.12 -66.62 1.50
CA ILE A 3 -36.77 -67.36 0.27
C ILE A 3 -37.26 -66.54 -0.94
N SER A 4 -36.71 -66.80 -2.12
CA SER A 4 -36.65 -65.91 -3.29
C SER A 4 -37.72 -66.09 -4.39
N SER A 5 -37.78 -65.06 -5.25
CA SER A 5 -38.10 -65.08 -6.69
C SER A 5 -39.57 -65.09 -7.16
N LEU A 6 -39.74 -64.55 -8.38
CA LEU A 6 -40.94 -64.60 -9.25
C LEU A 6 -42.18 -63.82 -8.76
N SER A 7 -43.00 -63.21 -9.64
CA SER A 7 -42.80 -62.85 -11.06
C SER A 7 -43.75 -61.70 -11.45
N SER A 8 -43.40 -60.97 -12.52
CA SER A 8 -44.30 -60.01 -13.17
C SER A 8 -45.44 -60.71 -13.91
N ASN A 9 -46.64 -60.15 -13.88
CA ASN A 9 -47.67 -60.37 -14.91
C ASN A 9 -48.47 -59.08 -15.15
N THR A 10 -48.83 -58.86 -16.42
CA THR A 10 -49.36 -57.61 -16.99
C THR A 10 -50.69 -57.92 -17.72
N PHE A 11 -51.17 -56.99 -18.57
CA PHE A 11 -52.28 -57.14 -19.55
C PHE A 11 -53.71 -57.01 -18.95
N GLN A 12 -54.67 -56.30 -19.57
CA GLN A 12 -54.68 -55.28 -20.64
C GLN A 12 -56.00 -54.43 -20.44
N ILE A 13 -56.55 -53.53 -21.27
CA ILE A 13 -56.45 -53.10 -22.69
C ILE A 13 -57.01 -51.63 -22.76
N GLN A 14 -56.83 -50.75 -23.76
CA GLN A 14 -56.14 -50.82 -25.06
C GLN A 14 -55.15 -49.61 -25.22
N ILE A 15 -55.22 -48.58 -26.08
CA ILE A 15 -56.08 -48.14 -27.22
C ILE A 15 -55.26 -48.16 -28.54
N ASN A 16 -55.96 -48.11 -29.67
CA ASN A 16 -55.51 -48.40 -31.03
C ASN A 16 -54.49 -47.45 -31.70
N GLN A 17 -53.69 -48.09 -32.56
CA GLN A 17 -53.12 -47.64 -33.84
C GLN A 17 -51.78 -46.86 -33.89
N LYS A 18 -51.11 -47.01 -35.05
CA LYS A 18 -49.70 -46.67 -35.32
C LYS A 18 -49.58 -45.77 -36.56
N LEU A 19 -48.70 -44.78 -36.44
CA LEU A 19 -47.66 -44.36 -37.41
C LEU A 19 -47.84 -44.68 -38.91
N PRO A 20 -47.52 -43.70 -39.75
CA PRO A 20 -46.42 -43.89 -40.72
C PRO A 20 -45.22 -42.96 -40.46
N LYS A 21 -44.11 -43.24 -41.13
CA LYS A 21 -42.93 -42.35 -41.21
C LYS A 21 -43.25 -41.09 -42.01
N ILE A 22 -42.48 -40.02 -41.78
CA ILE A 22 -42.25 -38.95 -42.77
C ILE A 22 -40.73 -38.86 -42.97
N GLU A 23 -40.32 -38.74 -44.23
CA GLU A 23 -38.91 -38.63 -44.63
C GLU A 23 -38.48 -37.15 -44.70
N VAL A 24 -37.20 -36.87 -44.47
CA VAL A 24 -36.64 -35.53 -44.64
C VAL A 24 -36.44 -35.28 -46.13
N ASN A 25 -36.95 -34.18 -46.67
CA ASN A 25 -36.48 -33.65 -47.94
C ASN A 25 -36.58 -32.11 -47.99
N PHE A 26 -35.61 -31.47 -48.63
CA PHE A 26 -35.45 -30.01 -48.64
C PHE A 26 -36.12 -29.40 -49.87
N ALA A 27 -37.03 -28.45 -49.67
CA ALA A 27 -37.40 -27.47 -50.69
C ALA A 27 -37.93 -26.15 -50.10
N GLN A 28 -37.48 -25.09 -50.74
CA GLN A 28 -37.93 -23.69 -50.71
C GLN A 28 -39.45 -23.53 -50.93
N THR A 29 -40.14 -22.43 -50.62
CA THR A 29 -39.94 -21.23 -49.76
C THR A 29 -41.26 -20.46 -49.79
N GLU A 30 -41.73 -19.88 -48.68
CA GLU A 30 -42.56 -18.67 -48.75
C GLU A 30 -42.52 -17.88 -47.42
N GLN A 31 -42.82 -16.58 -47.49
CA GLN A 31 -42.50 -15.62 -46.43
C GLN A 31 -43.60 -15.48 -45.37
N ILE A 32 -43.21 -15.53 -44.09
CA ILE A 32 -44.02 -15.02 -42.97
C ILE A 32 -43.31 -13.79 -42.40
N LYS A 33 -44.07 -12.73 -42.10
CA LYS A 33 -43.53 -11.46 -41.61
C LYS A 33 -43.04 -11.58 -40.17
N GLN A 34 -41.97 -10.87 -39.83
CA GLN A 34 -41.60 -10.62 -38.44
C GLN A 34 -42.51 -9.53 -37.85
N ASP A 35 -43.12 -9.81 -36.71
CA ASP A 35 -43.66 -8.80 -35.81
C ASP A 35 -42.56 -8.25 -34.89
N GLU A 36 -42.78 -7.06 -34.30
CA GLU A 36 -41.72 -6.30 -33.64
C GLU A 36 -41.43 -6.79 -32.21
N ASN A 37 -40.16 -7.09 -31.91
CA ASN A 37 -39.73 -7.44 -30.56
C ASN A 37 -39.63 -6.20 -29.65
N THR A 38 -40.32 -6.22 -28.52
CA THR A 38 -40.20 -5.21 -27.45
C THR A 38 -39.88 -5.84 -26.10
N ASP A 39 -39.11 -5.16 -25.26
CA ASP A 39 -38.84 -5.59 -23.88
C ASP A 39 -40.08 -5.48 -22.97
N ARG A 40 -39.94 -5.91 -21.70
CA ARG A 40 -41.02 -5.85 -20.70
C ARG A 40 -41.47 -4.43 -20.30
N PHE A 41 -40.85 -3.39 -20.86
CA PHE A 41 -41.19 -1.98 -20.70
C PHE A 41 -41.64 -1.33 -22.02
N GLY A 42 -41.88 -2.12 -23.07
CA GLY A 42 -42.39 -1.67 -24.37
C GLY A 42 -41.33 -1.07 -25.30
N ARG A 43 -40.03 -1.24 -25.00
CA ARG A 43 -38.93 -0.67 -25.80
C ARG A 43 -38.52 -1.64 -26.91
N LYS A 44 -38.50 -1.17 -28.15
CA LYS A 44 -38.14 -1.95 -29.34
C LYS A 44 -36.69 -2.42 -29.28
N ILE A 45 -36.46 -3.70 -29.58
CA ILE A 45 -35.14 -4.34 -29.55
C ILE A 45 -34.66 -4.57 -30.98
N GLU A 46 -33.58 -3.89 -31.36
CA GLU A 46 -32.89 -4.13 -32.63
C GLU A 46 -31.82 -5.22 -32.44
N TYR A 47 -31.86 -6.24 -33.30
CA TYR A 47 -30.79 -7.22 -33.42
C TYR A 47 -29.81 -6.73 -34.49
N TYR A 48 -28.54 -6.57 -34.11
CA TYR A 48 -27.45 -6.28 -35.06
C TYR A 48 -26.89 -7.58 -35.64
N ASP A 49 -26.55 -7.54 -36.93
CA ASP A 49 -26.12 -8.70 -37.71
C ASP A 49 -24.61 -9.00 -37.52
N TYR A 50 -24.26 -10.28 -37.44
CA TYR A 50 -23.05 -10.76 -36.75
C TYR A 50 -21.74 -10.64 -37.57
N TYR A 51 -21.79 -10.13 -38.81
CA TYR A 51 -20.64 -10.08 -39.72
C TYR A 51 -20.41 -8.73 -40.42
N ALA A 52 -21.10 -7.67 -40.01
CA ALA A 52 -20.83 -6.31 -40.50
C ALA A 52 -19.65 -5.67 -39.76
N GLY A 53 -18.42 -5.96 -40.19
CA GLY A 53 -17.18 -5.35 -39.68
C GLY A 53 -17.16 -3.84 -39.85
N SER A 54 -17.73 -3.14 -38.87
CA SER A 54 -18.02 -1.71 -38.92
C SER A 54 -17.05 -0.96 -38.02
N TYR A 55 -16.32 0.01 -38.58
CA TYR A 55 -15.62 1.00 -37.76
C TYR A 55 -16.68 1.86 -37.06
N GLY A 56 -16.93 1.54 -35.79
CA GLY A 56 -17.92 2.23 -34.95
C GLY A 56 -17.58 3.69 -34.72
N ASP A 57 -18.59 4.45 -34.29
CA ASP A 57 -18.44 5.86 -33.96
C ASP A 57 -17.38 6.06 -32.87
N ILE A 58 -16.57 7.12 -32.98
CA ILE A 58 -15.38 7.40 -32.17
C ILE A 58 -15.72 7.52 -30.68
N ASN A 59 -16.99 7.70 -30.32
CA ASN A 59 -17.46 7.96 -28.96
C ASN A 59 -17.91 6.70 -28.18
N ILE A 60 -17.72 5.50 -28.75
CA ILE A 60 -18.28 4.25 -28.22
C ILE A 60 -17.19 3.19 -27.99
N VAL A 61 -17.25 2.52 -26.83
CA VAL A 61 -16.41 1.37 -26.46
C VAL A 61 -17.23 0.09 -26.54
N GLN A 62 -16.72 -0.93 -27.23
CA GLN A 62 -17.47 -2.15 -27.56
C GLN A 62 -16.74 -3.41 -27.06
N LYS A 63 -17.21 -3.94 -25.93
CA LYS A 63 -16.73 -5.22 -25.38
C LYS A 63 -17.46 -6.40 -26.03
N TYR A 64 -16.73 -7.49 -26.28
CA TYR A 64 -17.36 -8.77 -26.64
C TYR A 64 -18.24 -9.30 -25.49
N GLU A 65 -19.48 -9.62 -25.82
CA GLU A 65 -20.57 -10.07 -24.94
C GLU A 65 -20.90 -9.16 -23.72
N THR A 66 -22.06 -8.51 -23.82
CA THR A 66 -22.77 -7.68 -22.82
C THR A 66 -22.29 -6.23 -22.61
N LYS A 67 -23.24 -5.31 -22.88
CA LYS A 67 -23.25 -3.85 -22.71
C LYS A 67 -22.10 -3.05 -23.37
N THR A 68 -22.42 -2.42 -24.50
CA THR A 68 -21.72 -1.26 -25.06
C THR A 68 -21.68 -0.10 -24.04
N GLN A 69 -20.54 0.59 -23.93
CA GLN A 69 -20.35 1.74 -23.04
C GLN A 69 -20.08 3.03 -23.83
N THR A 70 -20.47 4.18 -23.31
CA THR A 70 -19.87 5.45 -23.73
C THR A 70 -18.44 5.55 -23.21
N LYS A 71 -17.62 6.40 -23.83
CA LYS A 71 -16.27 6.72 -23.31
C LYS A 71 -16.26 7.20 -21.85
N GLU A 72 -17.31 7.92 -21.43
CA GLU A 72 -17.47 8.42 -20.06
C GLU A 72 -17.83 7.30 -19.08
N GLU A 73 -18.75 6.40 -19.45
CA GLU A 73 -19.09 5.22 -18.65
C GLU A 73 -17.86 4.33 -18.42
N ALA A 74 -16.98 4.21 -19.44
CA ALA A 74 -15.71 3.51 -19.31
C ALA A 74 -14.76 4.19 -18.31
N LEU A 75 -14.65 5.53 -18.32
CA LEU A 75 -13.80 6.26 -17.38
C LEU A 75 -14.36 6.27 -15.94
N ASP A 76 -15.69 6.31 -15.79
CA ASP A 76 -16.34 6.12 -14.49
C ASP A 76 -16.12 4.67 -13.96
N GLU A 77 -16.06 3.66 -14.84
CA GLU A 77 -15.64 2.31 -14.45
C GLU A 77 -14.15 2.25 -14.05
N PHE A 78 -13.25 2.95 -14.74
CA PHE A 78 -11.84 3.07 -14.33
C PHE A 78 -11.71 3.72 -12.95
N ILE A 79 -12.41 4.84 -12.69
CA ILE A 79 -12.46 5.46 -11.36
C ILE A 79 -13.01 4.49 -10.32
N ALA A 80 -14.07 3.74 -10.65
CA ALA A 80 -14.64 2.77 -9.73
C ALA A 80 -13.65 1.63 -9.40
N ARG A 81 -12.94 1.09 -10.40
CA ARG A 81 -11.87 0.09 -10.20
C ARG A 81 -10.71 0.66 -9.38
N GLN A 82 -10.27 1.89 -9.66
CA GLN A 82 -9.21 2.58 -8.92
C GLN A 82 -9.62 2.80 -7.45
N THR A 83 -10.84 3.27 -7.20
CA THR A 83 -11.39 3.50 -5.85
C THR A 83 -11.45 2.20 -5.05
N ASN A 84 -12.01 1.14 -5.64
CA ASN A 84 -12.02 -0.20 -5.03
C ASN A 84 -10.59 -0.75 -4.80
N SER A 85 -9.62 -0.41 -5.66
CA SER A 85 -8.24 -0.87 -5.50
C SER A 85 -7.53 -0.18 -4.33
N ILE A 86 -7.73 1.13 -4.16
CA ILE A 86 -7.21 1.90 -3.02
C ILE A 86 -7.83 1.39 -1.71
N LEU A 87 -9.16 1.25 -1.67
CA LEU A 87 -9.89 0.82 -0.46
C LEU A 87 -9.69 -0.67 -0.13
N GLY A 88 -9.64 -1.53 -1.15
CA GLY A 88 -9.47 -2.98 -1.02
C GLY A 88 -8.02 -3.43 -0.83
N GLY A 89 -7.05 -2.64 -1.29
CA GLY A 89 -5.62 -2.92 -1.20
C GLY A 89 -5.06 -3.85 -2.29
N ALA A 90 -5.92 -4.34 -3.19
CA ALA A 90 -5.59 -5.20 -4.33
C ALA A 90 -6.10 -4.56 -5.62
N PHE A 91 -5.29 -4.59 -6.69
CA PHE A 91 -5.61 -3.92 -7.95
C PHE A 91 -6.45 -4.78 -8.89
N TYR A 92 -7.47 -4.17 -9.50
CA TYR A 92 -8.26 -4.78 -10.57
C TYR A 92 -7.65 -4.44 -11.94
N ASN A 93 -7.24 -5.47 -12.69
CA ASN A 93 -6.53 -5.33 -13.96
C ASN A 93 -7.21 -4.32 -14.91
N SER A 94 -6.42 -3.34 -15.32
CA SER A 94 -6.77 -2.27 -16.25
C SER A 94 -5.49 -1.64 -16.80
N THR A 95 -5.43 -1.45 -18.12
CA THR A 95 -4.41 -0.66 -18.81
C THR A 95 -5.08 0.46 -19.60
N PHE A 96 -4.34 1.50 -20.00
CA PHE A 96 -4.76 2.40 -21.07
C PHE A 96 -4.36 1.84 -22.46
N GLY A 97 -4.09 0.55 -22.57
CA GLY A 97 -3.81 -0.14 -23.82
C GLY A 97 -5.01 -0.17 -24.77
N VAL A 98 -4.73 -0.21 -26.08
CA VAL A 98 -5.75 -0.13 -27.14
C VAL A 98 -6.76 -1.29 -27.08
N SER A 99 -6.36 -2.48 -26.61
CA SER A 99 -7.25 -3.62 -26.37
C SER A 99 -8.30 -3.32 -25.31
N ASP A 100 -7.85 -2.81 -24.16
CA ASP A 100 -8.67 -2.60 -22.97
C ASP A 100 -9.60 -1.40 -23.16
N ILE A 101 -9.07 -0.28 -23.63
CA ILE A 101 -9.84 0.95 -23.91
C ILE A 101 -10.94 0.69 -24.93
N ARG A 102 -10.70 -0.11 -25.98
CA ARG A 102 -11.66 -0.31 -27.06
C ARG A 102 -12.57 -1.52 -26.88
N GLY A 103 -12.34 -2.33 -25.85
CA GLY A 103 -13.04 -3.61 -25.63
C GLY A 103 -12.64 -4.71 -26.62
N ILE A 104 -11.58 -4.49 -27.41
CA ILE A 104 -11.03 -5.43 -28.39
C ILE A 104 -10.21 -6.50 -27.65
N SER A 105 -10.93 -7.39 -26.97
CA SER A 105 -10.41 -8.69 -26.61
C SER A 105 -10.48 -9.56 -27.86
N GLU A 106 -9.34 -9.76 -28.54
CA GLU A 106 -9.20 -10.82 -29.55
C GLU A 106 -9.19 -12.19 -28.85
N VAL A 107 -10.34 -12.60 -28.32
CA VAL A 107 -10.54 -13.94 -27.76
C VAL A 107 -10.44 -14.94 -28.91
N ARG A 108 -9.25 -15.53 -29.09
CA ARG A 108 -9.16 -16.79 -29.81
C ARG A 108 -9.83 -17.87 -28.98
N GLU A 109 -10.63 -18.66 -29.68
CA GLU A 109 -11.59 -19.58 -29.12
C GLU A 109 -10.98 -20.67 -28.22
N HIS A 110 -11.68 -20.91 -27.10
CA HIS A 110 -11.75 -22.15 -26.31
C HIS A 110 -10.56 -22.59 -25.42
N THR A 111 -10.89 -22.65 -24.12
CA THR A 111 -10.41 -23.62 -23.12
C THR A 111 -8.90 -23.70 -22.85
N ILE A 112 -8.43 -22.84 -21.95
CA ILE A 112 -7.38 -23.08 -20.94
C ILE A 112 -7.68 -22.19 -19.72
N THR A 113 -7.05 -22.46 -18.58
CA THR A 113 -7.18 -21.70 -17.32
C THR A 113 -6.62 -20.27 -17.42
N ILE A 114 -6.89 -19.44 -16.41
CA ILE A 114 -6.56 -17.99 -16.35
C ILE A 114 -5.03 -17.70 -16.34
N GLU A 115 -4.19 -18.73 -16.38
CA GLU A 115 -2.73 -18.65 -16.22
C GLU A 115 -1.96 -18.45 -17.54
N ASP A 116 -2.51 -18.82 -18.71
CA ASP A 116 -1.78 -18.88 -19.99
C ASP A 116 -2.21 -17.81 -21.04
N PHE A 117 -2.48 -16.56 -20.62
CA PHE A 117 -2.71 -15.46 -21.57
C PHE A 117 -1.44 -14.62 -21.82
N GLU A 118 -0.71 -14.99 -22.86
CA GLU A 118 0.26 -14.10 -23.53
C GLU A 118 -0.49 -12.91 -24.17
N TYR A 119 -0.69 -11.83 -23.41
CA TYR A 119 -1.01 -10.52 -23.97
C TYR A 119 0.13 -10.04 -24.88
N PRO A 120 -0.13 -9.20 -25.90
CA PRO A 120 0.93 -8.65 -26.76
C PRO A 120 2.00 -7.98 -25.89
N THR A 121 3.25 -8.44 -26.02
CA THR A 121 4.20 -8.37 -24.91
C THR A 121 4.69 -6.95 -24.61
N PHE A 122 4.13 -6.39 -23.54
CA PHE A 122 4.98 -5.80 -22.52
C PHE A 122 5.87 -6.93 -21.95
N ASP A 123 7.14 -6.97 -22.36
CA ASP A 123 8.17 -7.88 -21.76
C ASP A 123 8.43 -7.58 -20.27
N SER A 124 7.79 -6.54 -19.73
CA SER A 124 7.71 -6.13 -18.34
C SER A 124 6.48 -6.74 -17.65
N GLY A 125 6.68 -7.90 -17.00
CA GLY A 125 5.64 -8.62 -16.26
C GLY A 125 5.14 -7.93 -14.98
N TYR A 126 4.45 -6.80 -15.10
CA TYR A 126 3.78 -6.07 -14.01
C TYR A 126 2.36 -6.61 -13.75
N PHE A 127 2.24 -7.93 -13.57
CA PHE A 127 0.98 -8.58 -13.18
C PHE A 127 1.18 -9.33 -11.86
N PHE A 128 0.21 -9.16 -10.95
CA PHE A 128 0.47 -9.14 -9.52
C PHE A 128 0.81 -10.48 -8.86
N ASP A 129 1.69 -10.39 -7.86
CA ASP A 129 1.86 -11.39 -6.80
C ASP A 129 1.26 -10.82 -5.51
N ASN A 130 0.35 -11.55 -4.84
CA ASN A 130 -0.40 -11.06 -3.68
C ASN A 130 0.50 -10.68 -2.47
N ASN A 131 1.75 -11.15 -2.45
CA ASN A 131 2.64 -11.00 -1.30
C ASN A 131 3.31 -9.61 -1.20
N TYR A 132 3.35 -8.83 -2.28
CA TYR A 132 4.30 -7.72 -2.47
C TYR A 132 3.95 -6.37 -1.80
N TYR A 133 2.99 -6.35 -0.87
CA TYR A 133 2.48 -5.11 -0.29
C TYR A 133 3.06 -4.80 1.09
N GLN A 134 3.62 -3.60 1.28
CA GLN A 134 3.78 -2.97 2.61
C GLN A 134 2.59 -2.00 2.85
N TYR A 135 2.48 -0.91 2.07
CA TYR A 135 1.36 0.06 2.07
C TYR A 135 -0.06 -0.47 1.78
N GLY A 136 -0.28 -1.79 1.75
CA GLY A 136 -1.59 -2.43 1.55
C GLY A 136 -2.03 -3.31 2.73
N LYS A 137 -1.11 -3.63 3.64
CA LYS A 137 -1.38 -4.39 4.86
C LYS A 137 -2.20 -3.52 5.81
N ILE A 138 -2.99 -4.19 6.65
CA ILE A 138 -3.62 -3.64 7.85
C ILE A 138 -3.05 -4.47 9.01
N PRO A 139 -2.84 -3.95 10.22
CA PRO A 139 -2.40 -4.77 11.34
C PRO A 139 -3.32 -5.98 11.55
N GLN A 140 -2.75 -7.12 11.95
CA GLN A 140 -3.54 -8.35 12.16
C GLN A 140 -4.78 -8.08 13.02
N GLU A 141 -5.93 -8.65 12.65
CA GLU A 141 -7.26 -8.30 13.22
C GLU A 141 -7.31 -8.32 14.76
N TYR A 142 -6.59 -9.24 15.39
CA TYR A 142 -6.44 -9.33 16.84
C TYR A 142 -5.85 -8.06 17.48
N TYR A 143 -4.96 -7.37 16.78
CA TYR A 143 -4.38 -6.08 17.18
C TYR A 143 -5.25 -4.87 16.78
N LEU A 144 -6.38 -5.04 16.10
CA LEU A 144 -7.31 -3.93 15.84
C LEU A 144 -8.32 -3.79 16.99
N ASN A 145 -8.55 -2.56 17.46
CA ASN A 145 -9.53 -2.28 18.51
C ASN A 145 -10.95 -2.06 17.94
N SER A 146 -11.93 -1.77 18.80
CA SER A 146 -13.33 -1.59 18.39
C SER A 146 -13.59 -0.33 17.56
N TYR A 147 -12.73 0.70 17.65
CA TYR A 147 -12.82 1.89 16.82
C TYR A 147 -12.27 1.62 15.41
N ALA A 148 -11.15 0.91 15.30
CA ALA A 148 -10.59 0.46 14.03
C ALA A 148 -11.56 -0.44 13.23
N ASN A 149 -12.31 -1.29 13.93
CA ASN A 149 -13.33 -2.18 13.35
C ASN A 149 -14.72 -1.55 13.19
N SER A 150 -14.90 -0.27 13.55
CA SER A 150 -16.14 0.48 13.28
C SER A 150 -16.13 1.05 11.85
N ASN A 151 -17.31 1.33 11.28
CA ASN A 151 -17.46 2.10 10.03
C ASN A 151 -17.78 3.59 10.29
N LEU A 152 -17.72 4.03 11.55
CA LEU A 152 -17.98 5.40 11.97
C LEU A 152 -16.73 6.00 12.63
N ILE A 153 -16.32 7.18 12.18
CA ILE A 153 -15.30 7.99 12.87
C ILE A 153 -15.94 8.94 13.88
N ASP A 154 -15.20 9.26 14.93
CA ASP A 154 -15.53 10.30 15.90
C ASP A 154 -15.02 11.67 15.40
N THR A 155 -15.88 12.70 15.41
CA THR A 155 -15.55 14.08 14.99
C THR A 155 -16.01 15.08 16.04
N LYS A 156 -15.55 16.34 15.94
CA LYS A 156 -15.97 17.44 16.85
C LYS A 156 -17.47 17.74 16.85
N PHE A 157 -18.23 17.25 15.86
CA PHE A 157 -19.67 17.43 15.71
C PHE A 157 -20.50 16.17 16.03
N GLY A 158 -19.86 15.01 16.22
CA GLY A 158 -20.53 13.71 16.39
C GLY A 158 -19.94 12.61 15.51
N LYS A 159 -20.72 11.54 15.25
CA LYS A 159 -20.27 10.38 14.46
C LYS A 159 -20.67 10.48 13.00
N ALA A 160 -19.76 10.10 12.10
CA ALA A 160 -19.98 10.11 10.66
C ALA A 160 -19.38 8.87 9.97
N GLU A 161 -19.99 8.47 8.86
CA GLU A 161 -19.45 7.46 7.94
C GLU A 161 -18.30 8.08 7.12
N LEU A 162 -17.22 7.34 6.88
CA LEU A 162 -16.09 7.79 6.05
C LEU A 162 -16.19 7.23 4.62
N PHE A 163 -15.87 8.06 3.61
CA PHE A 163 -15.79 7.63 2.23
C PHE A 163 -14.69 8.35 1.41
N LEU A 164 -14.18 7.68 0.39
CA LEU A 164 -13.24 8.20 -0.60
C LEU A 164 -14.01 8.72 -1.82
N ASP A 165 -14.01 10.04 -2.02
CA ASP A 165 -14.60 10.68 -3.20
C ASP A 165 -13.55 10.97 -4.28
N LEU A 166 -13.06 9.90 -4.91
CA LEU A 166 -12.05 10.02 -5.96
C LEU A 166 -12.59 10.70 -7.23
N ALA A 167 -13.88 10.51 -7.53
CA ALA A 167 -14.57 11.13 -8.66
C ALA A 167 -14.88 12.64 -8.46
N GLY A 168 -14.92 13.10 -7.21
CA GLY A 168 -15.42 14.42 -6.85
C GLY A 168 -16.95 14.56 -6.92
N ASP A 169 -17.68 13.46 -7.12
CA ASP A 169 -19.13 13.44 -7.35
C ASP A 169 -19.96 13.23 -6.07
N ASN A 170 -19.28 12.97 -4.95
CA ASN A 170 -19.76 12.56 -3.62
C ASN A 170 -20.20 11.08 -3.52
N ASP A 171 -19.43 10.18 -4.14
CA ASP A 171 -19.63 8.72 -4.12
C ASP A 171 -20.97 8.29 -4.77
N ARG A 172 -21.29 8.87 -5.93
CA ARG A 172 -22.45 8.44 -6.75
C ARG A 172 -22.20 7.09 -7.43
N LEU A 173 -20.93 6.75 -7.65
CA LEU A 173 -20.50 5.43 -8.10
C LEU A 173 -20.73 4.33 -7.04
N GLY A 174 -20.93 4.70 -5.76
CA GLY A 174 -21.30 3.76 -4.69
C GLY A 174 -20.20 2.79 -4.27
N VAL A 175 -18.94 3.21 -4.41
CA VAL A 175 -17.73 2.38 -4.22
C VAL A 175 -16.69 3.03 -3.30
N GLY A 176 -16.88 4.29 -2.89
CA GLY A 176 -15.99 5.02 -2.01
C GLY A 176 -16.18 4.70 -0.52
N SER A 177 -17.27 4.03 -0.14
CA SER A 177 -17.66 3.82 1.25
C SER A 177 -16.78 2.81 1.99
N PHE A 178 -16.32 3.15 3.20
CA PHE A 178 -15.46 2.30 4.02
C PHE A 178 -16.26 1.19 4.71
N SER A 179 -15.76 -0.04 4.68
CA SER A 179 -16.29 -1.16 5.47
C SER A 179 -15.81 -1.13 6.92
N SER A 180 -14.62 -0.58 7.16
CA SER A 180 -14.13 -0.25 8.50
C SER A 180 -13.08 0.87 8.45
N ASN A 181 -12.98 1.61 9.55
CA ASN A 181 -11.99 2.69 9.75
C ASN A 181 -10.56 2.17 9.50
N SER A 182 -10.26 0.90 9.79
CA SER A 182 -8.95 0.27 9.56
C SER A 182 -8.43 0.36 8.12
N GLN A 183 -9.27 0.63 7.11
CA GLN A 183 -8.80 0.93 5.76
C GLN A 183 -8.00 2.24 5.67
N LEU A 184 -8.09 3.14 6.67
CA LEU A 184 -7.27 4.36 6.78
C LEU A 184 -5.76 4.07 6.84
N PHE A 185 -5.32 2.88 7.24
CA PHE A 185 -3.92 2.45 7.15
C PHE A 185 -3.37 2.44 5.69
N ARG A 186 -4.24 2.57 4.68
CA ARG A 186 -3.89 2.66 3.26
C ARG A 186 -3.81 4.11 2.74
N PHE A 187 -4.07 5.08 3.62
CA PHE A 187 -4.08 6.51 3.32
C PHE A 187 -2.90 7.25 3.97
N ASP A 188 -2.29 6.67 5.00
CA ASP A 188 -0.97 7.05 5.53
C ASP A 188 0.10 6.68 4.47
N SER A 189 0.50 7.68 3.69
CA SER A 189 1.29 7.56 2.48
C SER A 189 2.75 7.98 2.65
N ASP A 190 3.08 8.69 3.73
CA ASP A 190 4.47 8.90 4.18
C ASP A 190 4.91 7.91 5.29
N GLY A 191 3.99 7.08 5.79
CA GLY A 191 4.20 6.03 6.77
C GLY A 191 4.31 6.51 8.23
N ASN A 192 3.96 7.75 8.54
CA ASN A 192 4.22 8.36 9.85
C ASN A 192 3.24 7.96 10.97
N GLY A 193 2.13 7.30 10.63
CA GLY A 193 1.10 6.87 11.58
C GLY A 193 0.01 7.90 11.89
N PHE A 194 -0.05 8.98 11.13
CA PHE A 194 -1.20 9.88 11.04
C PHE A 194 -1.71 9.91 9.59
N VAL A 195 -3.02 10.05 9.41
CA VAL A 195 -3.64 10.38 8.12
C VAL A 195 -4.01 11.86 8.15
N ASP A 196 -3.29 12.69 7.38
CA ASP A 196 -3.46 14.15 7.39
C ASP A 196 -3.23 14.82 6.02
N LYS A 197 -3.25 16.15 5.98
CA LYS A 197 -3.09 16.98 4.77
C LYS A 197 -1.84 16.73 3.92
N ASN A 198 -0.82 16.06 4.46
CA ASN A 198 0.39 15.71 3.72
C ASN A 198 0.18 14.45 2.85
N ASP A 199 -0.90 13.71 3.07
CA ASP A 199 -1.18 12.46 2.39
C ASP A 199 -1.86 12.60 1.01
N THR A 200 -1.45 11.70 0.12
CA THR A 200 -1.79 11.66 -1.31
C THR A 200 -3.30 11.74 -1.61
N TYR A 201 -4.15 11.25 -0.71
CA TYR A 201 -5.61 11.17 -0.91
C TYR A 201 -6.44 11.86 0.19
N PHE A 202 -5.84 12.60 1.13
CA PHE A 202 -6.59 13.22 2.24
C PHE A 202 -7.61 14.26 1.77
N ASP A 203 -7.33 14.98 0.67
CA ASP A 203 -8.28 15.95 0.09
C ASP A 203 -9.51 15.29 -0.57
N LYS A 204 -9.44 13.98 -0.85
CA LYS A 204 -10.53 13.14 -1.39
C LYS A 204 -11.34 12.45 -0.29
N LEU A 205 -10.83 12.39 0.94
CA LEU A 205 -11.57 11.82 2.07
C LEU A 205 -12.70 12.76 2.47
N LYS A 206 -13.92 12.22 2.50
CA LYS A 206 -15.15 12.91 2.88
C LYS A 206 -15.89 12.12 3.95
N ILE A 207 -16.66 12.84 4.76
CA ILE A 207 -17.59 12.25 5.71
C ILE A 207 -19.03 12.36 5.21
N ARG A 208 -19.85 11.38 5.58
CA ARG A 208 -21.31 11.36 5.38
C ARG A 208 -21.98 11.23 6.75
N ALA A 209 -22.80 12.19 7.10
CA ALA A 209 -23.55 12.27 8.36
C ALA A 209 -24.99 12.72 8.08
N TYR A 210 -25.82 12.80 9.12
CA TYR A 210 -27.19 13.29 9.02
C TYR A 210 -27.47 14.33 10.09
N ASP A 211 -28.34 15.30 9.79
CA ASP A 211 -28.86 16.23 10.79
C ASP A 211 -29.98 15.60 11.63
N LYS A 212 -30.47 16.36 12.63
CA LYS A 212 -31.56 15.97 13.53
C LYS A 212 -32.89 15.67 12.81
N ASP A 213 -33.09 16.23 11.60
CA ASP A 213 -34.32 16.16 10.81
C ASP A 213 -34.22 15.05 9.74
N GLY A 214 -33.05 14.42 9.60
CA GLY A 214 -32.76 13.29 8.70
C GLY A 214 -32.14 13.68 7.37
N ASN A 215 -31.76 14.95 7.16
CA ASN A 215 -31.10 15.39 5.93
C ASN A 215 -29.63 14.96 5.91
N GLU A 216 -29.12 14.57 4.74
CA GLU A 216 -27.71 14.16 4.59
C GLU A 216 -26.76 15.36 4.57
N ILE A 217 -25.67 15.26 5.34
CA ILE A 217 -24.57 16.21 5.40
C ILE A 217 -23.34 15.51 4.81
N ILE A 218 -22.70 16.14 3.82
CA ILE A 218 -21.41 15.72 3.27
C ILE A 218 -20.40 16.85 3.45
N LYS A 219 -19.21 16.51 3.95
CA LYS A 219 -18.10 17.44 4.25
C LYS A 219 -16.76 16.80 3.92
N LYS A 220 -15.73 17.60 3.62
CA LYS A 220 -14.34 17.07 3.57
C LYS A 220 -13.90 16.65 4.97
N LEU A 221 -13.06 15.62 5.05
CA LEU A 221 -12.49 15.18 6.33
C LEU A 221 -11.70 16.32 7.01
N SER A 222 -10.97 17.10 6.21
CA SER A 222 -10.21 18.28 6.62
C SER A 222 -11.03 19.48 7.13
N GLU A 223 -12.36 19.47 6.98
CA GLU A 223 -13.25 20.48 7.61
C GLU A 223 -13.64 20.09 9.06
N VAL A 224 -13.46 18.81 9.43
CA VAL A 224 -13.98 18.23 10.68
C VAL A 224 -12.90 17.69 11.62
N VAL A 225 -11.75 17.26 11.09
CA VAL A 225 -10.54 16.88 11.83
C VAL A 225 -9.29 17.35 11.09
N ASP A 226 -8.25 17.79 11.80
CA ASP A 226 -6.96 18.17 11.19
C ASP A 226 -6.11 16.94 10.80
N SER A 227 -6.30 15.81 11.49
CA SER A 227 -5.54 14.55 11.31
C SER A 227 -6.26 13.38 12.00
N ILE A 228 -6.08 12.15 11.55
CA ILE A 228 -6.45 10.91 12.30
C ILE A 228 -5.18 10.18 12.74
N ASN A 229 -5.07 9.82 14.02
CA ASN A 229 -3.96 9.03 14.55
C ASN A 229 -4.23 7.52 14.38
N LEU A 230 -3.40 6.83 13.60
CA LEU A 230 -3.53 5.38 13.37
C LEU A 230 -2.98 4.53 14.52
N LYS A 231 -2.16 5.11 15.41
CA LYS A 231 -1.70 4.41 16.62
C LYS A 231 -2.86 4.12 17.57
N ASP A 232 -3.87 5.01 17.62
CA ASP A 232 -5.09 4.84 18.42
C ASP A 232 -6.03 3.74 17.89
N PHE A 233 -5.69 3.07 16.79
CA PHE A 233 -6.43 1.95 16.21
C PHE A 233 -5.86 0.60 16.69
N ILE A 234 -4.62 0.61 17.18
CA ILE A 234 -3.87 -0.57 17.61
C ILE A 234 -4.17 -0.86 19.08
N ASP A 235 -4.58 -2.09 19.35
CA ASP A 235 -4.86 -2.61 20.69
C ASP A 235 -3.58 -3.18 21.35
N THR A 236 -3.61 -3.30 22.67
CA THR A 236 -2.48 -3.88 23.41
C THR A 236 -2.29 -5.35 23.07
N LYS A 237 -1.03 -5.80 23.06
CA LYS A 237 -0.63 -7.21 22.90
C LYS A 237 -1.35 -8.17 23.87
N SER A 238 -1.65 -7.72 25.09
CA SER A 238 -2.45 -8.49 26.06
C SER A 238 -3.90 -8.69 25.60
N ASN A 239 -4.52 -7.69 24.97
CA ASN A 239 -5.88 -7.79 24.47
C ASN A 239 -5.94 -8.57 23.15
N ALA A 240 -4.95 -8.42 22.27
CA ALA A 240 -4.80 -9.25 21.08
C ALA A 240 -4.75 -10.74 21.45
N ILE A 241 -3.91 -11.11 22.42
CA ILE A 241 -3.83 -12.48 22.95
C ILE A 241 -5.18 -12.95 23.52
N LYS A 242 -5.89 -12.13 24.32
CA LYS A 242 -7.23 -12.49 24.85
C LYS A 242 -8.26 -12.76 23.74
N LYS A 243 -8.24 -11.98 22.65
CA LYS A 243 -9.14 -12.19 21.50
C LYS A 243 -8.85 -13.51 20.79
N LEU A 244 -7.58 -13.89 20.67
CA LEU A 244 -7.16 -15.19 20.13
C LEU A 244 -7.51 -16.34 21.09
N GLU A 245 -7.27 -16.19 22.39
CA GLU A 245 -7.65 -17.15 23.43
C GLU A 245 -9.17 -17.41 23.43
N ALA A 246 -9.99 -16.38 23.24
CA ALA A 246 -11.44 -16.48 23.12
C ALA A 246 -11.92 -17.22 21.85
N GLN A 247 -11.05 -17.42 20.86
CA GLN A 247 -11.33 -18.18 19.63
C GLN A 247 -10.63 -19.56 19.59
N LYS A 248 -9.99 -19.98 20.68
CA LYS A 248 -9.16 -21.21 20.72
C LYS A 248 -9.86 -22.46 20.14
N ASP A 249 -11.14 -22.65 20.44
CA ASP A 249 -11.89 -23.83 20.01
C ASP A 249 -12.17 -23.85 18.49
N ASN A 250 -12.04 -22.72 17.80
CA ASN A 250 -12.21 -22.61 16.34
C ASN A 250 -11.03 -23.21 15.55
N TYR A 251 -9.86 -23.38 16.17
CA TYR A 251 -8.61 -23.74 15.48
C TYR A 251 -8.51 -25.22 15.06
N GLY A 252 -9.43 -26.08 15.52
CA GLY A 252 -9.49 -27.51 15.15
C GLY A 252 -8.39 -28.40 15.76
N THR A 253 -7.18 -27.89 15.94
CA THR A 253 -6.08 -28.55 16.67
C THR A 253 -5.39 -27.61 17.65
N ILE A 254 -4.79 -28.19 18.70
CA ILE A 254 -4.00 -27.43 19.68
C ILE A 254 -2.75 -26.82 19.01
N GLU A 255 -2.10 -27.57 18.13
CA GLU A 255 -0.90 -27.13 17.39
C GLU A 255 -1.17 -25.90 16.50
N ALA A 256 -2.29 -25.86 15.78
CA ALA A 256 -2.66 -24.71 14.95
C ALA A 256 -2.91 -23.45 15.81
N TYR A 257 -3.52 -23.62 16.99
CA TYR A 257 -3.69 -22.55 17.96
C TYR A 257 -2.35 -22.09 18.57
N GLU A 258 -1.47 -23.02 18.97
CA GLU A 258 -0.19 -22.70 19.60
C GLU A 258 0.78 -22.01 18.62
N ASN A 259 0.82 -22.45 17.36
CA ASN A 259 1.53 -21.77 16.28
C ASN A 259 0.98 -20.36 16.05
N SER A 260 -0.34 -20.20 15.97
CA SER A 260 -0.98 -18.87 15.81
C SER A 260 -0.71 -17.94 16.99
N LEU A 261 -0.72 -18.47 18.22
CA LEU A 261 -0.38 -17.74 19.43
C LEU A 261 1.08 -17.33 19.46
N GLN A 262 1.99 -18.14 18.92
CA GLN A 262 3.39 -17.78 18.79
C GLN A 262 3.59 -16.69 17.72
N SER A 263 3.00 -16.85 16.53
CA SER A 263 3.02 -15.79 15.50
C SER A 263 2.43 -14.46 16.00
N LEU A 264 1.36 -14.48 16.79
CA LEU A 264 0.77 -13.28 17.39
C LEU A 264 1.68 -12.65 18.47
N LYS A 265 2.46 -13.46 19.21
CA LYS A 265 3.47 -12.98 20.16
C LYS A 265 4.69 -12.40 19.46
N ASP A 266 5.07 -12.88 18.30
CA ASP A 266 6.28 -12.40 17.63
C ASP A 266 5.98 -11.19 16.72
N TYR A 267 4.74 -11.09 16.19
CA TYR A 267 4.29 -9.95 15.39
C TYR A 267 4.38 -8.60 16.12
N ASN A 268 4.97 -7.60 15.44
CA ASN A 268 4.95 -6.20 15.81
C ASN A 268 3.83 -5.47 15.03
N PRO A 269 2.73 -5.00 15.65
CA PRO A 269 1.66 -4.29 14.94
C PRO A 269 2.08 -2.91 14.43
N TYR A 270 3.15 -2.33 14.97
CA TYR A 270 3.70 -1.04 14.54
C TYR A 270 4.59 -1.16 13.29
N SER A 271 4.91 -2.38 12.84
CA SER A 271 5.73 -2.63 11.63
C SER A 271 5.15 -2.07 10.32
N ILE A 272 3.87 -1.65 10.33
CA ILE A 272 3.23 -0.95 9.22
C ILE A 272 3.75 0.48 9.02
N PHE A 273 4.22 1.13 10.08
CA PHE A 273 4.74 2.49 10.04
C PHE A 273 6.23 2.51 9.65
N LYS A 274 6.71 3.62 9.10
CA LYS A 274 8.11 3.79 8.70
C LYS A 274 9.07 3.61 9.88
N ALA A 275 10.28 3.15 9.61
CA ALA A 275 11.24 2.80 10.65
C ALA A 275 11.56 4.01 11.56
N GLU A 276 11.63 5.22 11.01
CA GLU A 276 11.95 6.46 11.72
C GLU A 276 10.96 6.81 12.84
N VAL A 277 9.73 6.27 12.83
CA VAL A 277 8.73 6.51 13.90
C VAL A 277 8.62 5.37 14.91
N ARG A 278 9.38 4.27 14.76
CA ARG A 278 9.39 3.11 15.69
C ARG A 278 10.77 2.66 16.17
N TYR A 279 11.84 3.05 15.49
CA TYR A 279 13.22 2.72 15.87
C TYR A 279 13.82 3.73 16.86
N GLU A 280 14.85 3.30 17.57
CA GLU A 280 15.77 4.15 18.35
C GLU A 280 17.23 3.75 18.02
N SER A 281 18.21 4.62 18.30
CA SER A 281 19.63 4.22 18.22
C SER A 281 19.91 3.03 19.14
N MET A 282 20.72 2.06 18.70
CA MET A 282 21.34 1.14 19.65
C MET A 282 22.20 1.92 20.65
N ASN A 283 22.13 1.51 21.93
CA ASN A 283 22.99 2.03 22.99
C ASN A 283 24.09 1.02 23.36
N GLU A 284 24.99 1.41 24.28
CA GLU A 284 26.12 0.58 24.73
C GLU A 284 25.72 -0.83 25.21
N ASN A 285 24.55 -0.98 25.85
CA ASN A 285 24.06 -2.30 26.26
C ASN A 285 23.56 -3.12 25.07
N ASP A 286 22.87 -2.50 24.10
CA ASP A 286 22.38 -3.19 22.90
C ASP A 286 23.57 -3.73 22.08
N ILE A 287 24.60 -2.90 21.88
CA ILE A 287 25.83 -3.27 21.18
C ILE A 287 26.57 -4.38 21.94
N LYS A 288 26.58 -4.33 23.28
CA LYS A 288 27.18 -5.36 24.14
C LYS A 288 26.43 -6.69 24.11
N GLU A 289 25.10 -6.68 24.00
CA GLU A 289 24.30 -7.90 23.80
C GLU A 289 24.51 -8.47 22.40
N LEU A 290 24.47 -7.63 21.36
CA LEU A 290 24.79 -8.02 19.97
C LEU A 290 26.20 -8.62 19.84
N SER A 291 27.17 -8.07 20.56
CA SER A 291 28.56 -8.56 20.61
C SER A 291 28.71 -10.00 21.14
N LYS A 292 27.72 -10.55 21.86
CA LYS A 292 27.75 -11.94 22.34
C LYS A 292 27.56 -12.97 21.21
N LEU A 293 27.02 -12.54 20.08
CA LEU A 293 26.81 -13.37 18.89
C LEU A 293 28.02 -13.37 17.95
N ALA A 294 29.06 -12.58 18.26
CA ALA A 294 30.23 -12.40 17.42
C ALA A 294 31.33 -13.43 17.72
N ASN A 295 32.06 -13.83 16.68
CA ASN A 295 33.29 -14.63 16.79
C ASN A 295 34.51 -13.77 17.16
N GLU A 296 35.69 -14.40 17.28
CA GLU A 296 36.94 -13.74 17.67
C GLU A 296 37.39 -12.60 16.73
N ASP A 297 36.97 -12.63 15.45
CA ASP A 297 37.22 -11.58 14.45
C ASP A 297 36.16 -10.46 14.46
N GLY A 298 35.15 -10.54 15.33
CA GLY A 298 34.04 -9.60 15.45
C GLY A 298 32.88 -9.85 14.49
N TRP A 299 32.84 -10.98 13.78
CA TRP A 299 31.76 -11.33 12.84
C TRP A 299 30.62 -12.11 13.51
N ILE A 300 29.39 -11.70 13.21
CA ILE A 300 28.12 -12.36 13.52
C ILE A 300 27.58 -12.92 12.21
N ASP A 301 27.37 -14.24 12.12
CA ASP A 301 26.67 -14.89 11.00
C ASP A 301 25.17 -14.93 11.27
N ILE A 302 24.37 -14.34 10.38
CA ILE A 302 22.90 -14.29 10.52
C ILE A 302 22.28 -15.69 10.31
N ASN A 303 22.88 -16.54 9.46
CA ASN A 303 22.40 -17.91 9.17
C ASN A 303 22.57 -18.87 10.36
N LEU A 304 23.53 -18.62 11.25
CA LEU A 304 23.74 -19.43 12.45
C LEU A 304 22.91 -18.92 13.64
N ASN A 305 22.42 -17.69 13.57
CA ASN A 305 21.63 -17.03 14.62
C ASN A 305 20.16 -16.83 14.20
N LEU A 306 19.65 -17.66 13.29
CA LEU A 306 18.27 -17.55 12.77
C LEU A 306 17.21 -17.53 13.87
N GLY A 307 17.34 -18.34 14.93
CA GLY A 307 16.43 -18.28 16.10
C GLY A 307 16.41 -16.93 16.85
N THR A 308 17.27 -15.98 16.49
CA THR A 308 17.32 -14.59 16.99
C THR A 308 16.88 -13.57 15.91
N PHE A 309 16.73 -13.97 14.65
CA PHE A 309 16.62 -13.07 13.48
C PHE A 309 15.64 -13.51 12.36
N ASP A 310 14.98 -14.68 12.43
CA ASP A 310 14.37 -15.40 11.28
C ASP A 310 12.83 -15.40 11.23
N LEU A 311 12.20 -14.25 11.50
CA LEU A 311 10.76 -14.03 11.22
C LEU A 311 10.53 -12.62 10.62
N GLY A 312 11.43 -12.16 9.75
CA GLY A 312 11.43 -10.78 9.22
C GLY A 312 11.76 -9.72 10.29
N LEU A 313 12.12 -10.14 11.50
CA LEU A 313 12.41 -9.30 12.66
C LEU A 313 13.88 -9.43 13.06
N LEU A 314 14.78 -9.13 12.10
CA LEU A 314 16.11 -8.65 12.47
C LEU A 314 15.99 -7.44 13.41
N GLY A 315 14.95 -6.61 13.21
CA GLY A 315 14.63 -5.46 14.06
C GLY A 315 15.75 -4.43 14.07
N ILE A 316 16.62 -4.44 13.05
CA ILE A 316 17.82 -3.63 12.92
C ILE A 316 17.71 -2.82 11.63
N ALA A 317 18.08 -1.55 11.71
CA ALA A 317 18.18 -0.66 10.56
C ALA A 317 19.51 0.11 10.57
N TYR A 318 19.90 0.64 9.40
CA TYR A 318 20.98 1.60 9.27
C TYR A 318 20.49 2.88 8.59
N ALA A 319 21.15 4.00 8.88
CA ALA A 319 20.83 5.27 8.21
C ALA A 319 21.45 5.30 6.81
N LYS A 320 20.62 5.56 5.80
CA LYS A 320 20.93 5.44 4.37
C LYS A 320 20.46 6.67 3.61
N GLN A 321 21.30 7.19 2.71
CA GLN A 321 20.96 8.35 1.90
C GLN A 321 20.15 7.96 0.66
N GLY A 322 19.04 8.64 0.42
CA GLY A 322 18.21 8.50 -0.79
C GLY A 322 18.70 9.32 -1.98
N VAL A 323 18.06 9.13 -3.13
CA VAL A 323 18.34 9.85 -4.39
C VAL A 323 18.02 11.36 -4.30
N ASP A 324 17.28 11.77 -3.28
CA ASP A 324 17.03 13.16 -2.90
C ASP A 324 18.06 13.77 -1.95
N GLY A 325 19.01 12.98 -1.43
CA GLY A 325 20.02 13.42 -0.47
C GLY A 325 19.58 13.36 0.99
N ASN A 326 18.31 13.06 1.28
CA ASN A 326 17.81 12.84 2.63
C ASN A 326 18.21 11.47 3.17
N TYR A 327 18.40 11.36 4.48
CA TYR A 327 18.67 10.11 5.18
C TYR A 327 17.37 9.46 5.68
N ARG A 328 17.24 8.15 5.45
CA ARG A 328 16.16 7.27 5.91
C ARG A 328 16.71 6.07 6.66
N LEU A 329 15.89 5.36 7.42
CA LEU A 329 16.24 4.08 8.02
C LEU A 329 15.94 2.94 7.04
N GLU A 330 16.98 2.25 6.61
CA GLU A 330 16.88 1.02 5.84
C GLU A 330 16.80 -0.18 6.78
N GLU A 331 15.67 -0.88 6.80
CA GLU A 331 15.48 -2.11 7.59
C GLU A 331 16.21 -3.28 6.95
N LEU A 332 17.07 -3.95 7.73
CA LEU A 332 17.81 -5.11 7.24
C LEU A 332 16.93 -6.36 7.26
N SER A 333 16.79 -7.03 6.11
CA SER A 333 16.16 -8.35 6.02
C SER A 333 17.18 -9.48 6.15
N SER A 334 16.90 -10.48 6.97
CA SER A 334 17.58 -11.78 7.02
C SER A 334 17.04 -12.74 5.96
N TRP A 335 15.83 -12.48 5.46
CA TRP A 335 15.09 -13.30 4.52
C TRP A 335 15.32 -12.83 3.07
N ILE A 336 15.49 -13.80 2.16
CA ILE A 336 15.51 -13.57 0.72
C ILE A 336 14.07 -13.71 0.22
N GLU A 337 13.38 -12.59 0.02
CA GLU A 337 12.14 -12.62 -0.75
C GLU A 337 12.43 -13.12 -2.18
N GLY A 338 11.46 -13.79 -2.81
CA GLY A 338 11.69 -14.45 -4.11
C GLY A 338 12.10 -13.50 -5.25
N ASN A 339 11.92 -12.20 -5.07
CA ASN A 339 12.35 -11.14 -5.96
C ASN A 339 13.53 -10.40 -5.34
N THR A 340 14.61 -10.20 -6.09
CA THR A 340 15.84 -9.53 -5.60
C THR A 340 16.08 -8.16 -6.24
N THR A 341 15.06 -7.62 -6.91
CA THR A 341 15.04 -6.27 -7.49
C THR A 341 13.86 -5.48 -6.94
N ASN A 342 14.02 -4.17 -6.88
CA ASN A 342 13.00 -3.25 -6.34
C ASN A 342 11.74 -3.12 -7.22
N PHE A 343 11.78 -3.70 -8.41
CA PHE A 343 10.78 -3.54 -9.46
C PHE A 343 10.43 -4.94 -10.00
N GLY A 344 9.14 -5.21 -10.19
CA GLY A 344 8.50 -6.52 -10.08
C GLY A 344 8.90 -7.64 -11.04
N ALA A 345 9.73 -7.38 -12.06
CA ALA A 345 10.17 -8.39 -13.01
C ALA A 345 11.18 -9.36 -12.36
N LYS A 346 10.65 -10.53 -11.92
CA LYS A 346 11.27 -11.51 -11.03
C LYS A 346 12.68 -11.98 -11.47
N ASN A 347 13.48 -12.34 -10.47
CA ASN A 347 14.66 -13.20 -10.59
C ASN A 347 14.33 -14.56 -9.96
N VAL A 348 15.13 -15.60 -10.19
CA VAL A 348 14.94 -16.88 -9.50
C VAL A 348 15.95 -17.02 -8.36
N TYR A 349 15.44 -17.01 -7.12
CA TYR A 349 16.15 -17.52 -5.96
C TYR A 349 16.08 -19.05 -5.95
N ASP A 350 17.23 -19.72 -5.84
CA ASP A 350 17.33 -21.16 -5.65
C ASP A 350 17.39 -21.48 -4.14
N PRO A 351 16.32 -22.04 -3.54
CA PRO A 351 16.27 -22.36 -2.12
C PRO A 351 17.16 -23.56 -1.72
N VAL A 352 17.64 -24.36 -2.68
CA VAL A 352 18.50 -25.53 -2.43
C VAL A 352 19.96 -25.11 -2.34
N THR A 353 20.44 -24.25 -3.25
CA THR A 353 21.83 -23.73 -3.18
C THR A 353 21.98 -22.44 -2.37
N LYS A 354 20.87 -21.84 -1.90
CA LYS A 354 20.79 -20.49 -1.33
C LYS A 354 21.35 -19.39 -2.25
N LYS A 355 21.45 -19.65 -3.56
CA LYS A 355 21.92 -18.66 -4.53
C LYS A 355 20.75 -17.88 -5.12
N VAL A 356 20.95 -16.58 -5.27
CA VAL A 356 20.19 -15.79 -6.23
C VAL A 356 20.86 -15.98 -7.60
N SER A 357 20.10 -16.35 -8.62
CA SER A 357 20.63 -16.47 -10.00
C SER A 357 20.77 -15.10 -10.68
N TRP A 358 21.68 -14.28 -10.13
CA TRP A 358 22.30 -13.22 -10.91
C TRP A 358 22.96 -13.83 -12.16
N LEU A 359 23.19 -13.05 -13.22
CA LEU A 359 24.02 -13.50 -14.32
C LEU A 359 25.48 -13.55 -13.82
N ASP A 360 25.93 -14.72 -13.37
CA ASP A 360 27.20 -15.01 -12.65
C ASP A 360 28.47 -14.47 -13.36
N SER A 361 28.37 -14.06 -14.63
CA SER A 361 29.45 -13.45 -15.41
C SER A 361 29.56 -11.92 -15.27
N ASP A 362 28.53 -11.21 -14.76
CA ASP A 362 28.57 -9.76 -14.54
C ASP A 362 28.84 -9.41 -13.07
N LYS A 363 30.06 -8.91 -12.81
CA LYS A 363 30.47 -8.37 -11.51
C LYS A 363 29.59 -7.22 -11.01
N ASN A 364 28.84 -6.57 -11.91
CA ASN A 364 27.95 -5.44 -11.63
C ASN A 364 26.45 -5.82 -11.72
N SER A 365 26.10 -7.11 -11.63
CA SER A 365 24.74 -7.61 -11.88
C SER A 365 23.66 -6.88 -11.06
N TYR A 366 23.89 -6.64 -9.76
CA TYR A 366 22.92 -5.96 -8.89
C TYR A 366 22.52 -4.58 -9.45
N GLN A 367 23.49 -3.67 -9.62
CA GLN A 367 23.21 -2.31 -10.09
C GLN A 367 22.77 -2.24 -11.56
N ASN A 368 23.25 -3.16 -12.41
CA ASN A 368 22.79 -3.25 -13.80
C ASN A 368 21.34 -3.75 -13.90
N GLN A 369 20.92 -4.65 -13.01
CA GLN A 369 19.53 -5.11 -12.95
C GLN A 369 18.60 -4.05 -12.35
N GLN A 370 18.94 -3.43 -11.22
CA GLN A 370 18.15 -2.33 -10.65
C GLN A 370 17.97 -1.19 -11.68
N TYR A 371 19.03 -0.83 -12.42
CA TYR A 371 18.95 0.10 -13.56
C TYR A 371 17.99 -0.40 -14.65
N THR A 372 18.15 -1.64 -15.13
CA THR A 372 17.38 -2.15 -16.27
C THR A 372 15.90 -2.27 -15.94
N ARG A 373 15.54 -2.76 -14.74
CA ARG A 373 14.14 -2.82 -14.32
C ARG A 373 13.54 -1.43 -14.10
N PHE A 374 14.30 -0.48 -13.55
CA PHE A 374 13.87 0.92 -13.43
C PHE A 374 13.59 1.57 -14.80
N ILE A 375 14.43 1.34 -15.80
CA ILE A 375 14.20 1.89 -17.16
C ILE A 375 12.95 1.28 -17.81
N ASN A 376 12.65 0.00 -17.57
CA ASN A 376 11.37 -0.58 -18.00
C ASN A 376 10.19 0.10 -17.29
N LEU A 377 10.22 0.20 -15.96
CA LEU A 377 9.21 0.92 -15.15
C LEU A 377 8.96 2.34 -15.68
N TYR A 378 10.03 3.08 -15.98
CA TYR A 378 9.97 4.42 -16.55
C TYR A 378 9.26 4.44 -17.91
N ASN A 379 9.66 3.55 -18.83
CA ASN A 379 9.10 3.48 -20.18
C ASN A 379 7.62 3.09 -20.17
N ASP A 380 7.25 2.11 -19.33
CA ASP A 380 5.89 1.61 -19.22
C ASP A 380 4.94 2.69 -18.66
N TYR A 381 5.38 3.43 -17.63
CA TYR A 381 4.61 4.56 -17.11
C TYR A 381 4.43 5.67 -18.16
N MET A 382 5.50 6.04 -18.88
CA MET A 382 5.41 7.07 -19.93
C MET A 382 4.55 6.62 -21.12
N SER A 383 4.48 5.31 -21.39
CA SER A 383 3.57 4.71 -22.38
C SER A 383 2.12 4.82 -21.94
N GLU A 384 1.78 4.35 -20.72
CA GLU A 384 0.43 4.43 -20.15
C GLU A 384 -0.05 5.88 -20.00
N LEU A 385 0.83 6.79 -19.54
CA LEU A 385 0.55 8.22 -19.45
C LEU A 385 0.19 8.81 -20.82
N LYS A 386 0.98 8.49 -21.86
CA LYS A 386 0.69 8.93 -23.23
C LYS A 386 -0.63 8.36 -23.74
N ASN A 387 -0.89 7.07 -23.54
CA ASN A 387 -2.12 6.42 -24.02
C ASN A 387 -3.37 7.00 -23.34
N ARG A 388 -3.27 7.27 -22.03
CA ARG A 388 -4.28 8.01 -21.26
C ARG A 388 -4.53 9.40 -21.85
N ASP A 389 -3.46 10.16 -22.07
CA ASP A 389 -3.57 11.54 -22.53
C ASP A 389 -4.12 11.61 -23.96
N ASP A 390 -3.72 10.70 -24.85
CA ASP A 390 -4.31 10.56 -26.19
C ASP A 390 -5.82 10.29 -26.12
N TYR A 391 -6.27 9.37 -25.24
CA TYR A 391 -7.69 9.05 -25.06
C TYR A 391 -8.49 10.20 -24.44
N ILE A 392 -7.96 10.86 -23.40
CA ILE A 392 -8.58 12.03 -22.74
C ILE A 392 -8.63 13.23 -23.70
N ASN A 393 -7.68 13.36 -24.64
CA ASN A 393 -7.69 14.43 -25.63
C ASN A 393 -8.91 14.41 -26.57
N GLU A 394 -9.57 13.26 -26.74
CA GLU A 394 -10.75 13.10 -27.59
C GLU A 394 -12.08 13.61 -26.96
N PHE A 395 -12.06 14.13 -25.73
CA PHE A 395 -13.23 14.68 -25.02
C PHE A 395 -13.34 16.21 -25.10
N ASP A 396 -14.43 16.80 -24.59
CA ASP A 396 -14.51 18.24 -24.31
C ASP A 396 -13.74 18.66 -23.04
N ASP A 397 -13.66 19.97 -22.79
CA ASP A 397 -12.86 20.55 -21.72
C ASP A 397 -13.43 20.26 -20.30
N GLU A 398 -14.72 19.97 -20.16
CA GLU A 398 -15.35 19.64 -18.86
C GLU A 398 -15.05 18.18 -18.48
N ALA A 399 -15.25 17.26 -19.41
CA ALA A 399 -14.86 15.85 -19.24
C ALA A 399 -13.34 15.70 -19.08
N LYS A 400 -12.53 16.46 -19.83
CA LYS A 400 -11.06 16.55 -19.60
C LYS A 400 -10.73 16.96 -18.17
N ALA A 401 -11.36 18.03 -17.67
CA ALA A 401 -11.12 18.51 -16.31
C ALA A 401 -11.52 17.48 -15.23
N LYS A 402 -12.59 16.71 -15.45
CA LYS A 402 -13.00 15.58 -14.58
C LYS A 402 -11.97 14.44 -14.61
N TYR A 403 -11.53 14.01 -15.80
CA TYR A 403 -10.83 12.73 -15.97
C TYR A 403 -9.29 12.81 -16.06
N GLN A 404 -8.68 13.99 -16.19
CA GLN A 404 -7.22 14.20 -16.28
C GLN A 404 -6.34 13.49 -15.21
N ASN A 405 -6.92 13.09 -14.07
CA ASN A 405 -6.21 12.44 -12.96
C ASN A 405 -6.53 10.94 -12.78
N VAL A 406 -7.33 10.34 -13.67
CA VAL A 406 -7.58 8.89 -13.66
C VAL A 406 -6.29 8.12 -13.97
N LYS A 407 -6.10 6.97 -13.34
CA LYS A 407 -4.92 6.11 -13.50
C LYS A 407 -5.33 4.66 -13.73
N SER A 408 -4.60 3.95 -14.58
CA SER A 408 -4.77 2.50 -14.76
C SER A 408 -4.15 1.74 -13.58
N SER A 409 -4.47 0.44 -13.43
CA SER A 409 -3.81 -0.37 -12.40
C SER A 409 -2.30 -0.49 -12.63
N VAL A 410 -1.83 -0.42 -13.89
CA VAL A 410 -0.40 -0.45 -14.23
C VAL A 410 0.28 0.83 -13.73
N MET A 411 -0.29 2.01 -14.02
CA MET A 411 0.22 3.27 -13.46
C MET A 411 0.29 3.19 -11.94
N LEU A 412 -0.78 2.77 -11.27
CA LEU A 412 -0.84 2.70 -9.81
C LEU A 412 0.14 1.68 -9.19
N SER A 413 0.43 0.57 -9.88
CA SER A 413 1.50 -0.36 -9.47
C SER A 413 2.86 0.30 -9.56
N ILE A 414 3.15 0.94 -10.69
CA ILE A 414 4.42 1.62 -10.95
C ILE A 414 4.65 2.74 -9.93
N GLU A 415 3.63 3.55 -9.63
CA GLU A 415 3.73 4.61 -8.61
C GLU A 415 4.07 4.03 -7.23
N ARG A 416 3.48 2.89 -6.87
CA ARG A 416 3.74 2.19 -5.61
C ARG A 416 5.13 1.55 -5.55
N GLU A 417 5.55 0.87 -6.60
CA GLU A 417 6.87 0.25 -6.71
C GLU A 417 7.97 1.31 -6.70
N PHE A 418 7.81 2.39 -7.47
CA PHE A 418 8.71 3.56 -7.42
C PHE A 418 8.83 4.12 -6.01
N SER A 419 7.71 4.39 -5.33
CA SER A 419 7.72 5.00 -4.00
C SER A 419 8.35 4.07 -2.96
N SER A 420 8.01 2.77 -3.01
CA SER A 420 8.60 1.73 -2.16
C SER A 420 10.09 1.49 -2.41
N ALA A 421 10.56 1.67 -3.64
CA ALA A 421 11.96 1.49 -4.02
C ALA A 421 12.84 2.69 -3.67
N THR A 422 12.29 3.91 -3.74
CA THR A 422 13.08 5.16 -3.67
C THR A 422 12.93 5.91 -2.36
N GLY A 423 11.84 5.68 -1.62
CA GLY A 423 11.42 6.51 -0.49
C GLY A 423 10.97 7.92 -0.89
N LEU A 424 10.54 8.11 -2.15
CA LEU A 424 10.08 9.38 -2.71
C LEU A 424 8.60 9.28 -3.11
N ASN A 425 7.81 10.30 -2.79
CA ASN A 425 6.46 10.44 -3.34
C ASN A 425 6.53 10.48 -4.87
N PHE A 426 5.70 9.68 -5.55
CA PHE A 426 5.72 9.63 -7.00
C PHE A 426 5.32 10.97 -7.64
N THR A 427 6.21 11.50 -8.48
CA THR A 427 5.95 12.59 -9.42
C THR A 427 6.77 12.34 -10.69
N ILE A 428 6.40 12.96 -11.81
CA ILE A 428 7.21 12.89 -13.05
C ILE A 428 8.63 13.42 -12.80
N ASP A 429 8.76 14.50 -12.01
CA ASP A 429 10.06 15.09 -11.67
C ASP A 429 10.93 14.13 -10.84
N ASN A 430 10.34 13.42 -9.86
CA ASN A 430 11.06 12.42 -9.07
C ASN A 430 11.41 11.19 -9.91
N LEU A 431 10.52 10.76 -10.81
CA LEU A 431 10.78 9.67 -11.76
C LEU A 431 11.96 10.02 -12.68
N GLN A 432 11.97 11.22 -13.25
CA GLN A 432 13.08 11.73 -14.06
C GLN A 432 14.38 11.86 -13.25
N LYS A 433 14.31 12.40 -12.02
CA LYS A 433 15.47 12.55 -11.12
C LYS A 433 16.14 11.22 -10.81
N VAL A 434 15.38 10.14 -10.61
CA VAL A 434 15.93 8.79 -10.41
C VAL A 434 16.55 8.24 -11.70
N LYS A 435 15.91 8.47 -12.86
CA LYS A 435 16.48 8.11 -14.18
C LYS A 435 17.83 8.78 -14.42
N ASP A 436 17.92 10.09 -14.22
CA ASP A 436 19.13 10.88 -14.50
C ASP A 436 20.25 10.55 -13.49
N SER A 437 19.90 10.22 -12.25
CA SER A 437 20.84 9.69 -11.26
C SER A 437 21.41 8.34 -11.69
N PHE A 438 20.55 7.44 -12.19
CA PHE A 438 20.93 6.14 -12.73
C PHE A 438 21.83 6.24 -13.97
N GLU A 439 21.59 7.21 -14.85
CA GLU A 439 22.43 7.47 -16.03
C GLU A 439 23.79 8.10 -15.65
N LYS A 440 23.84 8.87 -14.56
CA LYS A 440 25.07 9.47 -14.02
C LYS A 440 25.95 8.45 -13.27
N ASP A 441 25.37 7.67 -12.36
CA ASP A 441 26.05 6.59 -11.63
C ASP A 441 25.06 5.50 -11.20
N ARG A 442 25.11 4.35 -11.88
CA ARG A 442 24.28 3.19 -11.57
C ARG A 442 24.59 2.56 -10.21
N ALA A 443 25.87 2.50 -9.84
CA ALA A 443 26.29 1.80 -8.63
C ALA A 443 25.91 2.61 -7.38
N ASN A 444 26.13 3.92 -7.41
CA ASN A 444 25.66 4.81 -6.35
C ASN A 444 24.13 4.84 -6.27
N THR A 445 23.43 5.00 -7.41
CA THR A 445 21.96 5.08 -7.40
C THR A 445 21.29 3.78 -6.96
N ALA A 446 21.82 2.60 -7.34
CA ALA A 446 21.31 1.32 -6.85
C ALA A 446 21.54 1.11 -5.34
N ASN A 447 22.53 1.77 -4.74
CA ASN A 447 22.75 1.81 -3.29
C ASN A 447 21.90 2.88 -2.57
N MET A 448 21.20 3.75 -3.31
CA MET A 448 20.26 4.75 -2.78
C MET A 448 18.79 4.31 -2.87
N LEU A 449 18.50 3.20 -3.58
CA LEU A 449 17.21 2.50 -3.54
C LEU A 449 17.19 1.51 -2.37
N LYS A 450 15.98 1.15 -1.89
CA LYS A 450 15.72 0.16 -0.84
C LYS A 450 16.53 -1.14 -1.02
N ASP A 451 17.00 -1.75 0.07
CA ASP A 451 17.77 -3.00 -0.01
C ASP A 451 16.86 -4.19 -0.37
N THR A 452 17.27 -4.97 -1.38
CA THR A 452 16.57 -6.18 -1.86
C THR A 452 17.43 -7.44 -1.83
N ASP A 453 18.63 -7.32 -1.25
CA ASP A 453 19.56 -8.38 -0.92
C ASP A 453 19.54 -8.63 0.59
N ALA A 454 19.63 -9.90 1.00
CA ALA A 454 19.51 -10.30 2.40
C ALA A 454 20.83 -10.14 3.15
N LEU A 455 20.78 -9.64 4.38
CA LEU A 455 21.90 -9.54 5.30
C LEU A 455 22.38 -10.95 5.70
N THR A 456 23.65 -11.25 5.44
CA THR A 456 24.29 -12.53 5.74
C THR A 456 25.21 -12.46 6.96
N ALA A 457 25.87 -11.32 7.19
CA ALA A 457 26.73 -11.12 8.34
C ALA A 457 26.85 -9.65 8.75
N ILE A 458 27.09 -9.43 10.05
CA ILE A 458 27.46 -8.14 10.64
C ILE A 458 28.86 -8.29 11.23
N LYS A 459 29.76 -7.34 10.98
CA LYS A 459 31.02 -7.21 11.72
C LYS A 459 30.96 -6.02 12.66
N ILE A 460 31.36 -6.22 13.92
CA ILE A 460 31.66 -5.14 14.86
C ILE A 460 33.15 -4.81 14.75
N ASN A 461 33.49 -3.60 14.29
CA ASN A 461 34.87 -3.20 14.07
C ASN A 461 35.50 -2.58 15.33
N LYS A 462 36.84 -2.63 15.40
CA LYS A 462 37.63 -2.18 16.57
C LYS A 462 37.57 -0.67 16.85
N ASN A 463 37.02 0.11 15.93
CA ASN A 463 36.73 1.55 16.04
C ASN A 463 35.27 1.84 16.43
N GLY A 464 34.43 0.81 16.64
CA GLY A 464 33.01 0.95 17.01
C GLY A 464 32.03 1.01 15.84
N THR A 465 32.49 1.06 14.59
CA THR A 465 31.62 1.03 13.40
C THR A 465 31.26 -0.41 13.01
N PHE A 466 30.28 -0.57 12.13
CA PHE A 466 29.79 -1.87 11.68
C PHE A 466 30.07 -2.08 10.20
N THR A 467 30.39 -3.31 9.80
CA THR A 467 30.40 -3.73 8.38
C THR A 467 29.22 -4.67 8.14
N LEU A 468 28.34 -4.34 7.22
CA LEU A 468 27.17 -5.15 6.84
C LEU A 468 27.47 -5.86 5.52
N LYS A 469 27.21 -7.17 5.46
CA LYS A 469 27.50 -8.02 4.30
C LYS A 469 26.24 -8.72 3.80
N PHE A 470 25.95 -8.58 2.52
CA PHE A 470 24.72 -9.09 1.89
C PHE A 470 24.96 -10.30 0.98
N ASN A 471 23.90 -11.07 0.69
CA ASN A 471 23.96 -12.25 -0.18
C ASN A 471 24.29 -11.94 -1.65
N SER A 472 24.14 -10.67 -2.08
CA SER A 472 24.63 -10.12 -3.34
C SER A 472 26.16 -10.05 -3.43
N GLY A 473 26.88 -10.21 -2.31
CA GLY A 473 28.31 -9.92 -2.18
C GLY A 473 28.62 -8.45 -1.88
N ARG A 474 27.61 -7.58 -1.76
CA ARG A 474 27.75 -6.18 -1.32
C ARG A 474 28.23 -6.13 0.13
N GLU A 475 29.17 -5.22 0.40
CA GLU A 475 29.62 -4.87 1.75
C GLU A 475 29.57 -3.35 1.93
N ILE A 476 28.97 -2.88 3.02
CA ILE A 476 28.89 -1.46 3.38
C ILE A 476 29.40 -1.26 4.81
N ASN A 477 29.95 -0.08 5.10
CA ASN A 477 30.33 0.30 6.45
C ASN A 477 29.38 1.39 6.96
N VAL A 478 28.91 1.25 8.19
CA VAL A 478 27.95 2.17 8.83
C VAL A 478 28.41 2.50 10.25
N ASP A 479 28.27 3.75 10.67
CA ASP A 479 28.78 4.20 11.98
C ASP A 479 27.88 3.79 13.15
N LYS A 480 26.59 3.53 12.88
CA LYS A 480 25.54 3.24 13.88
C LYS A 480 24.54 2.24 13.33
N LEU A 481 24.04 1.38 14.22
CA LEU A 481 22.84 0.57 14.02
C LEU A 481 21.70 1.09 14.89
N TYR A 482 20.49 0.97 14.37
CA TYR A 482 19.24 1.34 15.01
C TYR A 482 18.45 0.06 15.30
N LYS A 483 17.58 0.07 16.31
CA LYS A 483 16.71 -1.07 16.65
C LYS A 483 15.23 -0.67 16.72
N ASP A 484 14.33 -1.57 16.32
CA ASP A 484 12.88 -1.40 16.51
C ASP A 484 12.56 -1.44 18.02
N SER A 485 11.77 -0.49 18.51
CA SER A 485 11.39 -0.40 19.93
C SER A 485 10.17 -1.27 20.30
N GLY A 486 9.52 -1.89 19.31
CA GLY A 486 8.24 -2.60 19.46
C GLY A 486 7.05 -1.67 19.72
N LYS A 487 7.19 -0.38 19.39
CA LYS A 487 6.23 0.70 19.61
C LYS A 487 6.36 1.74 18.49
N ALA A 488 5.32 2.51 18.24
CA ALA A 488 5.43 3.75 17.49
C ALA A 488 5.44 4.97 18.42
N PHE A 489 6.08 6.06 17.98
CA PHE A 489 6.18 7.33 18.68
C PHE A 489 5.36 8.43 17.98
N ASP A 490 5.11 9.54 18.66
CA ASP A 490 4.52 10.76 18.08
C ASP A 490 5.56 11.76 17.54
N VAL A 491 6.78 11.24 17.35
CA VAL A 491 7.95 11.93 16.81
C VAL A 491 8.73 10.98 15.90
N GLU A 492 9.41 11.55 14.93
CA GLU A 492 10.23 10.85 13.94
C GLU A 492 11.72 11.09 14.21
N LEU A 493 12.58 10.10 13.99
CA LEU A 493 14.03 10.27 14.01
C LEU A 493 14.48 11.26 12.92
N ASN A 494 15.03 12.41 13.31
CA ASN A 494 15.60 13.35 12.35
C ASN A 494 17.02 12.91 11.99
N LEU A 495 17.12 11.91 11.12
CA LEU A 495 18.41 11.36 10.66
C LEU A 495 19.26 12.41 9.95
N ASN A 496 18.65 13.33 9.21
CA ASN A 496 19.36 14.41 8.52
C ASN A 496 20.22 15.24 9.52
N ALA A 497 19.70 15.52 10.71
CA ALA A 497 20.47 16.20 11.77
C ALA A 497 21.72 15.39 12.21
N GLU A 498 21.71 14.07 12.11
CA GLU A 498 22.88 13.22 12.41
C GLU A 498 23.99 13.33 11.35
N PHE A 499 23.67 13.70 10.10
CA PHE A 499 24.65 13.83 9.00
C PHE A 499 25.00 15.28 8.60
N MET A 500 24.15 16.27 8.86
CA MET A 500 24.44 17.70 8.66
C MET A 500 25.74 18.16 9.36
N SER A 501 26.46 19.14 8.81
CA SER A 501 27.51 19.84 9.54
C SER A 501 26.95 20.67 10.71
N GLU A 502 27.82 21.13 11.63
CA GLU A 502 27.39 22.08 12.67
C GLU A 502 26.89 23.40 12.08
N GLU A 503 27.38 23.83 10.92
CA GLU A 503 26.90 25.05 10.26
C GLU A 503 25.47 24.84 9.73
N GLU A 504 25.21 23.74 9.02
CA GLU A 504 23.87 23.40 8.52
C GLU A 504 22.86 23.17 9.64
N LEU A 505 23.26 22.54 10.75
CA LEU A 505 22.40 22.38 11.93
C LEU A 505 21.92 23.72 12.52
N ASN A 506 22.75 24.76 12.46
CA ASN A 506 22.43 26.07 13.04
C ASN A 506 21.81 27.05 12.02
N GLN A 507 21.85 26.73 10.72
CA GLN A 507 21.25 27.55 9.65
C GLN A 507 19.94 26.96 9.10
N ASN A 508 19.84 25.63 8.97
CA ASN A 508 18.81 24.96 8.16
C ASN A 508 17.80 24.14 8.99
N LEU A 509 18.09 23.82 10.24
CA LEU A 509 17.18 23.01 11.09
C LEU A 509 16.03 23.86 11.63
N ASP A 510 14.78 23.53 11.27
CA ASP A 510 13.60 24.19 11.84
C ASP A 510 13.40 23.77 13.30
N LEU A 511 13.87 24.63 14.21
CA LEU A 511 13.74 24.48 15.67
C LEU A 511 12.27 24.48 16.15
N SER A 512 11.31 24.88 15.31
CA SER A 512 9.88 24.94 15.66
C SER A 512 9.11 23.65 15.43
N VAL A 513 9.65 22.73 14.61
CA VAL A 513 9.18 21.33 14.49
C VAL A 513 10.19 20.32 15.04
N SER A 514 11.45 20.71 15.24
CA SER A 514 12.46 19.87 15.88
C SER A 514 12.24 19.78 17.38
N VAL A 515 12.38 18.58 17.94
CA VAL A 515 12.17 18.26 19.36
C VAL A 515 13.26 17.33 19.89
N ALA A 516 13.40 17.26 21.21
CA ALA A 516 14.30 16.31 21.87
C ALA A 516 13.62 15.66 23.08
N LYS A 517 14.01 14.41 23.36
CA LYS A 517 13.68 13.69 24.60
C LYS A 517 14.60 14.21 25.71
N VAL A 518 14.05 14.95 26.67
CA VAL A 518 14.80 15.57 27.79
C VAL A 518 14.26 15.05 29.12
N LYS A 519 15.15 14.67 30.03
CA LYS A 519 14.76 14.25 31.39
C LYS A 519 14.37 15.46 32.23
N ASP A 520 13.20 15.41 32.85
CA ASP A 520 12.74 16.41 33.81
C ASP A 520 13.52 16.29 35.14
N GLU A 521 13.99 17.41 35.68
CA GLU A 521 14.79 17.43 36.91
C GLU A 521 13.94 17.24 38.18
N ILE A 522 12.61 17.46 38.10
CA ILE A 522 11.69 17.40 39.24
C ILE A 522 11.00 16.03 39.28
N THR A 523 10.41 15.57 38.17
CA THR A 523 9.72 14.26 38.15
C THR A 523 10.68 13.09 37.83
N GLY A 524 11.81 13.37 37.19
CA GLY A 524 12.74 12.34 36.71
C GLY A 524 12.26 11.62 35.44
N GLU A 525 11.11 11.99 34.88
CA GLU A 525 10.55 11.39 33.67
C GLU A 525 11.19 11.98 32.41
N VAL A 526 11.16 11.23 31.30
CA VAL A 526 11.62 11.73 30.01
C VAL A 526 10.44 12.37 29.27
N GLN A 527 10.57 13.65 28.96
CA GLN A 527 9.55 14.45 28.27
C GLN A 527 10.07 14.90 26.90
N THR A 528 9.24 14.82 25.87
CA THR A 528 9.53 15.42 24.56
C THR A 528 9.29 16.93 24.64
N LYS A 529 10.29 17.76 24.33
CA LYS A 529 10.19 19.23 24.32
C LYS A 529 10.75 19.78 23.00
N SER A 530 10.14 20.83 22.43
CA SER A 530 10.66 21.43 21.20
C SER A 530 11.97 22.18 21.44
N LEU A 531 12.86 22.23 20.45
CA LEU A 531 14.11 22.97 20.56
C LEU A 531 13.84 24.47 20.75
N LYS A 532 12.75 24.99 20.16
CA LYS A 532 12.29 26.35 20.38
C LYS A 532 11.85 26.61 21.83
N ASP A 533 11.07 25.72 22.44
CA ASP A 533 10.54 25.92 23.81
C ASP A 533 11.62 25.70 24.88
N LEU A 534 12.62 24.88 24.57
CA LEU A 534 13.88 24.78 25.33
C LEU A 534 14.75 26.05 25.17
N GLY A 535 14.43 26.96 24.24
CA GLY A 535 15.17 28.19 24.00
C GLY A 535 16.52 27.97 23.32
N VAL A 536 16.69 26.89 22.56
CA VAL A 536 17.96 26.53 21.89
C VAL A 536 18.38 27.63 20.91
N GLN A 537 19.66 28.03 20.99
CA GLN A 537 20.29 29.00 20.12
C GLN A 537 21.47 28.43 19.33
N ILE A 538 22.18 27.43 19.88
CA ILE A 538 23.29 26.77 19.20
C ILE A 538 23.21 25.26 19.46
N ILE A 539 23.35 24.47 18.40
CA ILE A 539 23.48 23.02 18.42
C ILE A 539 24.93 22.65 18.09
N LYS A 540 25.55 21.78 18.87
CA LYS A 540 26.91 21.27 18.63
C LYS A 540 26.92 19.75 18.61
N LYS A 541 27.76 19.16 17.74
CA LYS A 541 27.98 17.71 17.69
C LYS A 541 29.12 17.33 18.63
N LEU A 542 28.85 16.35 19.48
CA LEU A 542 29.82 15.77 20.40
C LEU A 542 30.50 14.57 19.74
N THR A 543 31.77 14.31 20.09
CA THR A 543 32.59 13.23 19.52
C THR A 543 32.09 11.82 19.81
N ASN A 544 31.06 11.68 20.66
CA ASN A 544 30.34 10.43 20.95
C ASN A 544 28.98 10.33 20.21
N GLY A 545 28.77 11.13 19.15
CA GLY A 545 27.56 11.11 18.32
C GLY A 545 26.32 11.74 18.96
N LYS A 546 26.47 12.41 20.10
CA LYS A 546 25.39 13.13 20.81
C LYS A 546 25.35 14.61 20.42
N PHE A 547 24.25 15.29 20.75
CA PHE A 547 24.09 16.72 20.52
C PHE A 547 24.18 17.48 21.86
N ALA A 548 24.87 18.62 21.86
CA ALA A 548 24.79 19.60 22.94
C ALA A 548 23.95 20.79 22.47
N LEU A 549 22.80 20.99 23.12
CA LEU A 549 21.86 22.07 22.87
C LEU A 549 22.15 23.21 23.84
N GLN A 550 22.71 24.31 23.35
CA GLN A 550 22.98 25.52 24.12
C GLN A 550 21.77 26.45 24.07
N THR A 551 21.22 26.80 25.23
CA THR A 551 19.98 27.57 25.38
C THR A 551 20.24 29.05 25.65
N ASN A 552 19.22 29.89 25.40
CA ASN A 552 19.25 31.34 25.61
C ASN A 552 19.46 31.78 27.07
N ASP A 553 19.15 30.92 28.04
CA ASP A 553 19.45 31.10 29.46
C ASP A 553 20.83 30.57 29.89
N GLY A 554 21.64 30.09 28.93
CA GLY A 554 23.02 29.66 29.13
C GLY A 554 23.19 28.21 29.61
N ARG A 555 22.12 27.44 29.72
CA ARG A 555 22.21 25.99 29.99
C ARG A 555 22.74 25.24 28.75
N ASN A 556 23.28 24.04 28.98
CA ASN A 556 23.65 23.10 27.93
C ASN A 556 22.94 21.77 28.21
N ILE A 557 22.04 21.36 27.32
CA ILE A 557 21.30 20.10 27.43
C ILE A 557 21.94 19.10 26.48
N ILE A 558 22.47 17.98 27.01
CA ILE A 558 23.01 16.89 26.18
C ILE A 558 21.87 15.94 25.85
N VAL A 559 21.66 15.66 24.57
CA VAL A 559 20.63 14.74 24.06
C VAL A 559 21.24 13.75 23.08
N ASP A 560 20.72 12.52 23.09
CA ASP A 560 21.26 11.44 22.23
C ASP A 560 20.85 11.61 20.76
N GLN A 561 19.64 12.13 20.51
CA GLN A 561 19.05 12.30 19.19
C GLN A 561 18.16 13.53 19.13
N ILE A 562 18.06 14.14 17.95
CA ILE A 562 17.05 15.13 17.59
C ILE A 562 15.94 14.42 16.80
N TYR A 563 14.70 14.83 17.02
CA TYR A 563 13.51 14.27 16.41
C TYR A 563 12.71 15.35 15.70
N THR A 564 11.87 14.98 14.73
CA THR A 564 10.86 15.85 14.11
C THR A 564 9.50 15.56 14.73
N LYS A 565 8.73 16.58 15.06
CA LYS A 565 7.34 16.45 15.53
C LYS A 565 6.43 16.13 14.36
N LEU A 566 5.75 14.99 14.43
CA LEU A 566 4.89 14.50 13.35
C LEU A 566 3.60 15.33 13.22
N ASN A 567 2.91 15.57 14.34
CA ASN A 567 1.61 16.23 14.35
C ASN A 567 1.66 17.58 15.05
N ASN A 568 1.19 18.63 14.37
CA ASN A 568 1.19 20.02 14.84
C ASN A 568 -0.18 20.48 15.39
N GLN A 569 -0.83 19.66 16.21
CA GLN A 569 -2.09 20.02 16.92
C GLN A 569 -1.99 21.37 17.67
N GLU A 570 -0.81 21.73 18.18
CA GLU A 570 -0.56 23.01 18.87
C GLU A 570 -0.47 24.25 17.94
N LYS A 571 -0.62 24.08 16.62
CA LYS A 571 -0.67 25.18 15.63
C LYS A 571 -1.77 24.98 14.58
N SER A 572 -2.99 24.77 15.05
CA SER A 572 -4.20 24.88 14.24
C SER A 572 -5.22 25.80 14.90
N GLN A 573 -5.12 27.11 14.64
CA GLN A 573 -6.23 28.04 14.83
C GLN A 573 -7.15 28.01 13.60
N ASN A 574 -7.58 26.80 13.19
CA ASN A 574 -8.61 26.59 12.17
C ASN A 574 -10.02 27.00 12.65
N SER A 575 -10.11 28.07 13.45
CA SER A 575 -11.35 28.78 13.81
C SER A 575 -11.87 29.65 12.67
N GLU A 576 -11.01 30.07 11.73
CA GLU A 576 -11.40 30.98 10.62
C GLU A 576 -11.80 30.24 9.32
N LEU A 577 -11.67 28.92 9.26
CA LEU A 577 -12.07 28.09 8.10
C LEU A 577 -13.28 27.17 8.35
N ASN A 578 -13.88 27.19 9.55
CA ASN A 578 -15.08 26.40 9.84
C ASN A 578 -16.31 26.98 9.12
N LEU A 579 -16.58 26.49 7.91
CA LEU A 579 -17.87 26.62 7.19
C LEU A 579 -18.95 25.68 7.77
N ILE A 580 -18.93 25.50 9.09
CA ILE A 580 -19.78 24.62 9.89
C ILE A 580 -20.06 25.36 11.20
N ASN A 581 -21.31 25.34 11.64
CA ASN A 581 -21.75 26.04 12.84
C ASN A 581 -21.45 25.15 14.06
N ASP A 582 -20.97 25.70 15.17
CA ASP A 582 -20.71 24.93 16.42
C ASP A 582 -22.00 24.36 17.08
N LYS A 583 -23.15 24.51 16.41
CA LYS A 583 -24.46 23.95 16.74
C LYS A 583 -24.88 22.79 15.84
N ASP A 584 -24.11 22.50 14.80
CA ASP A 584 -24.38 21.39 13.89
C ASP A 584 -23.98 20.08 14.59
N ILE A 585 -24.93 19.15 14.71
CA ILE A 585 -24.73 17.85 15.39
C ILE A 585 -24.88 16.75 14.34
N PHE A 586 -23.85 15.91 14.23
CA PHE A 586 -23.82 14.78 13.32
C PHE A 586 -24.42 13.54 13.98
N TYR A 587 -25.51 13.05 13.39
CA TYR A 587 -26.09 11.77 13.69
C TYR A 587 -25.61 10.74 12.66
N PRO A 588 -25.27 9.51 13.08
CA PRO A 588 -25.05 8.42 12.15
C PRO A 588 -26.38 8.07 11.45
N LYS A 589 -26.28 7.37 10.31
CA LYS A 589 -27.41 7.04 9.43
C LYS A 589 -28.65 6.57 10.21
N PRO A 590 -29.79 7.29 10.13
CA PRO A 590 -30.98 6.91 10.87
C PRO A 590 -31.39 5.48 10.53
N LEU A 591 -31.41 4.61 11.54
CA LEU A 591 -32.01 3.29 11.41
C LEU A 591 -33.45 3.49 10.95
N ARG A 592 -33.78 2.99 9.76
CA ARG A 592 -35.17 2.97 9.28
C ARG A 592 -35.99 2.13 10.24
N ILE A 593 -36.69 2.79 11.15
CA ILE A 593 -37.80 2.19 11.89
C ILE A 593 -38.89 1.92 10.85
N TRP A 594 -39.06 0.67 10.45
CA TRP A 594 -40.22 0.25 9.69
C TRP A 594 -41.43 0.36 10.63
N ALA A 595 -42.39 1.19 10.25
CA ALA A 595 -43.64 1.45 10.97
C ALA A 595 -44.82 0.72 10.30
#